data_AF-A0AAV2RKE4-F1
#
_entry.id   AF-A0AAV2RKE4-F1
#
_cell.length_a   1.000
_cell.length_b   1.000
_cell.length_c   1.000
_cell.angle_alpha   90.00
_cell.angle_beta   90.00
_cell.angle_gamma   90.00
#
_symmetry.space_group_name_H-M   'P 1'
#
loop_
_entity.id
_entity.type
_entity.pdbx_description
1 polymer ?
#
loop_
_entity_poly.entity_id
_entity_poly.type
_entity_poly.pdbx_seq_one_letter_code
_entity_poly.pdbx_strand_id
1 'polypeptide(L)'
;WNHVNHDEEFMDGIMIYTIGPNEDIQEHTVLGSVSSTYTLHGLSPYNTYTFFIVPFWKSIEGTPSNLYTIRTPESVPLVAPINVIATLHNGRTMLITWSPLSQSEAQGKVLGYKVLITHQKSQTSETT
;
A
#
# COMPACT_ATOMS: atom_id res chain seq x y z
N TRP A 1 -5.34 16.86 -36.57
CA TRP A 1 -4.18 16.08 -36.11
C TRP A 1 -3.09 17.08 -35.77
N ASN A 2 -2.99 17.49 -34.50
CA ASN A 2 -1.94 18.43 -34.09
C ASN A 2 -0.69 17.62 -33.79
N HIS A 3 0.31 17.79 -34.65
CA HIS A 3 1.66 17.31 -34.40
C HIS A 3 2.22 18.16 -33.27
N VAL A 4 2.30 17.60 -32.06
CA VAL A 4 3.05 18.23 -30.97
C VAL A 4 4.51 17.98 -31.29
N ASN A 5 5.23 19.05 -31.65
CA ASN A 5 6.66 18.99 -31.94
C ASN A 5 7.42 18.45 -30.73
N HIS A 6 8.38 17.58 -30.99
CA HIS A 6 9.17 16.88 -29.98
C HIS A 6 10.30 17.75 -29.37
N ASP A 7 10.18 19.08 -29.46
CA ASP A 7 11.27 20.05 -29.20
C ASP A 7 10.89 21.20 -28.23
N GLU A 8 9.82 21.07 -27.44
CA GLU A 8 9.64 21.97 -26.28
C GLU A 8 10.36 21.35 -25.07
N GLU A 9 11.65 21.66 -24.90
CA GLU A 9 12.27 21.57 -23.58
C GLU A 9 11.47 22.48 -22.65
N PHE A 10 10.60 21.89 -21.83
CA PHE A 10 9.91 22.63 -20.79
C PHE A 10 10.97 23.20 -19.84
N MET A 11 11.11 24.52 -19.86
CA MET A 11 12.07 25.26 -19.06
C MET A 11 11.56 25.49 -17.64
N ASP A 12 10.44 24.88 -17.27
CA ASP A 12 9.76 25.07 -16.00
C ASP A 12 8.95 23.82 -15.62
N GLY A 13 8.62 23.71 -14.34
CA GLY A 13 7.83 22.61 -13.82
C GLY A 13 7.77 22.59 -12.31
N ILE A 14 7.34 21.43 -11.79
CA ILE A 14 7.19 21.17 -10.36
C ILE A 14 7.91 19.86 -10.04
N MET A 15 8.80 19.90 -9.06
CA MET A 15 9.34 18.70 -8.41
C MET A 15 8.45 18.34 -7.22
N ILE A 16 8.05 17.08 -7.14
CA ILE A 16 7.19 16.53 -6.11
C ILE A 16 8.04 15.58 -5.27
N TYR A 17 8.23 15.93 -4.01
CA TYR A 17 8.93 15.11 -3.04
C TYR A 17 7.92 14.33 -2.21
N THR A 18 8.14 13.02 -2.11
CA THR A 18 7.38 12.10 -1.26
C THR A 18 8.33 11.47 -0.26
N ILE A 19 8.01 11.57 1.02
CA ILE A 19 8.72 10.95 2.12
C ILE A 19 7.85 9.79 2.62
N GLY A 20 8.36 8.57 2.44
CA GLY A 20 7.71 7.33 2.82
C GLY A 20 7.84 6.99 4.30
N PRO A 21 7.17 5.91 4.74
CA PRO A 21 7.14 5.49 6.14
C PRO A 21 8.51 5.05 6.68
N ASN A 22 9.46 4.71 5.80
CA ASN A 22 10.83 4.33 6.16
C ASN A 22 11.82 5.49 5.97
N GLU A 23 11.32 6.73 5.89
CA GLU A 23 12.09 7.94 5.58
C GLU A 23 12.73 7.90 4.18
N ASP A 24 12.24 7.05 3.29
CA ASP A 24 12.63 6.99 1.90
C ASP A 24 12.09 8.20 1.14
N ILE A 25 12.97 8.89 0.41
CA ILE A 25 12.60 10.08 -0.38
C ILE A 25 12.50 9.68 -1.85
N GLN A 26 11.35 9.96 -2.45
CA GLN A 26 11.12 9.83 -3.89
C GLN A 26 10.82 11.19 -4.51
N GLU A 27 11.44 11.45 -5.65
CA GLU A 27 11.27 12.67 -6.43
C GLU A 27 10.55 12.36 -7.73
N HIS A 28 9.58 13.19 -8.10
CA HIS A 28 8.89 13.13 -9.38
C HIS A 28 8.86 14.51 -10.02
N THR A 29 9.23 14.61 -11.29
CA THR A 29 9.23 15.87 -12.04
C THR A 29 8.01 15.94 -12.94
N VAL A 30 7.22 17.00 -12.79
CA VAL A 30 6.12 17.35 -13.70
C VAL A 30 6.54 18.57 -14.51
N LEU A 31 6.69 18.39 -15.82
CA LEU A 31 7.13 19.43 -16.74
C LEU A 31 5.97 20.30 -17.22
N GLY A 32 6.22 21.60 -17.33
CA GLY A 32 5.32 22.59 -17.92
C GLY A 32 4.26 23.13 -16.97
N SER A 33 4.04 24.45 -17.03
CA SER A 33 3.07 25.22 -16.24
C SER A 33 1.58 24.84 -16.39
N VAL A 34 1.21 23.89 -17.25
CA VAL A 34 -0.21 23.60 -17.58
C VAL A 34 -0.85 22.51 -16.71
N SER A 35 -0.07 21.69 -16.00
CA SER A 35 -0.65 20.64 -15.15
C SER A 35 -0.91 21.15 -13.73
N SER A 36 -2.17 21.24 -13.34
CA SER A 36 -2.59 21.55 -11.96
C SER A 36 -2.71 20.30 -11.08
N THR A 37 -2.52 19.11 -11.65
CA THR A 37 -2.72 17.84 -10.95
C THR A 37 -1.60 16.84 -11.25
N TYR A 38 -1.33 15.99 -10.26
CA TYR A 38 -0.44 14.86 -10.38
C TYR A 38 -1.00 13.71 -9.55
N THR A 39 -0.98 12.49 -10.10
CA THR A 39 -1.43 11.30 -9.38
C THR A 39 -0.21 10.45 -9.05
N LEU A 40 0.05 10.29 -7.76
CA LEU A 40 1.10 9.42 -7.28
C LEU A 40 0.56 7.99 -7.14
N HIS A 41 1.28 7.04 -7.73
CA HIS A 41 0.93 5.62 -7.73
C HIS A 41 1.94 4.81 -6.88
N GLY A 42 1.60 3.55 -6.59
CA GLY A 42 2.53 2.63 -5.93
C GLY A 42 2.71 2.87 -4.42
N LEU A 43 1.83 3.64 -3.79
CA LEU A 43 1.86 3.84 -2.33
C LEU A 43 1.35 2.60 -1.60
N SER A 44 2.05 2.20 -0.54
CA SER A 44 1.65 1.09 0.31
C SER A 44 0.36 1.44 1.08
N PRO A 45 -0.65 0.55 1.12
CA PRO A 45 -1.85 0.78 1.92
C PRO A 45 -1.55 0.97 3.41
N TYR A 46 -2.39 1.74 4.09
CA TYR A 46 -2.28 2.03 5.52
C TYR A 46 -0.91 2.54 6.01
N ASN A 47 -0.23 3.33 5.18
CA ASN A 47 1.04 3.96 5.50
C ASN A 47 0.95 5.48 5.43
N THR A 48 1.69 6.15 6.30
CA THR A 48 1.75 7.61 6.33
C THR A 48 2.84 8.11 5.39
N TYR A 49 2.49 9.07 4.55
CA TYR A 49 3.40 9.74 3.63
C TYR A 49 3.36 11.25 3.86
N THR A 50 4.51 11.89 3.67
CA THR A 50 4.62 13.35 3.69
C THR A 50 5.05 13.87 2.34
N PHE A 51 4.44 14.96 1.89
CA PHE A 51 4.61 15.52 0.57
C PHE A 51 4.96 17.01 0.65
N PHE A 52 5.80 17.46 -0.27
CA PHE A 52 5.94 18.87 -0.59
C PHE A 52 6.36 19.02 -2.04
N ILE A 53 6.15 20.22 -2.59
CA ILE A 53 6.48 20.52 -3.98
C ILE A 53 7.45 21.69 -4.05
N VAL A 54 8.30 21.69 -5.08
CA VAL A 54 9.25 22.76 -5.36
C VAL A 54 9.09 23.15 -6.83
N PRO A 55 8.62 24.37 -7.14
CA PRO A 55 8.59 24.84 -8.52
C PRO A 55 10.03 25.07 -8.99
N PHE A 56 10.31 24.86 -10.27
CA PHE A 56 11.60 25.20 -10.85
C PHE A 56 11.45 25.92 -12.19
N TRP A 57 12.48 26.69 -12.53
CA TRP A 57 12.66 27.32 -13.84
C TRP A 57 14.11 27.14 -14.28
N LYS A 58 14.34 26.43 -15.39
CA LYS A 58 15.65 25.98 -15.85
C LYS A 58 16.36 25.25 -14.71
N SER A 59 17.52 25.73 -14.29
CA SER A 59 18.31 25.19 -13.18
C SER A 59 18.05 25.89 -11.83
N ILE A 60 16.97 26.69 -11.73
CA ILE A 60 16.66 27.47 -10.53
C ILE A 60 15.45 26.86 -9.85
N GLU A 61 15.64 26.41 -8.61
CA GLU A 61 14.56 25.98 -7.72
C GLU A 61 13.94 27.20 -7.03
N GLY A 62 12.61 27.20 -6.93
CA GLY A 62 11.85 28.17 -6.16
C GLY A 62 11.65 27.74 -4.72
N THR A 63 10.79 28.48 -4.01
CA THR A 63 10.48 28.17 -2.60
C THR A 63 9.63 26.90 -2.49
N PRO A 64 10.00 25.95 -1.61
CA PRO A 64 9.17 24.78 -1.34
C PRO A 64 7.79 25.14 -0.77
N SER A 65 6.79 24.32 -1.04
CA SER A 65 5.50 24.39 -0.35
C SER A 65 5.63 23.99 1.12
N ASN A 66 4.57 24.19 1.90
CA ASN A 66 4.46 23.53 3.20
C ASN A 66 4.46 22.00 3.02
N LEU A 67 4.86 21.30 4.08
CA LEU A 67 4.69 19.85 4.19
C LEU A 67 3.19 19.52 4.31
N TYR A 68 2.79 18.45 3.67
CA TYR A 68 1.45 17.86 3.78
C TYR A 68 1.57 16.38 4.11
N THR A 69 1.00 15.93 5.22
CA THR A 69 1.09 14.55 5.68
C THR A 69 -0.28 13.89 5.60
N ILE A 70 -0.36 12.71 4.99
CA ILE A 70 -1.59 11.94 4.85
C ILE A 70 -1.30 10.44 4.94
N ARG A 71 -2.25 9.68 5.48
CA ARG A 71 -2.20 8.21 5.52
C ARG A 71 -3.02 7.62 4.38
N THR A 72 -2.45 6.67 3.67
CA THR A 72 -3.17 5.93 2.62
C THR A 72 -4.32 5.10 3.20
N PRO A 73 -5.40 4.87 2.43
CA PRO A 73 -6.49 4.02 2.87
C PRO A 73 -6.06 2.60 3.24
N GLU A 74 -6.90 1.95 4.05
CA GLU A 74 -6.77 0.52 4.34
C GLU A 74 -7.06 -0.33 3.07
N SER A 75 -6.48 -1.51 3.03
CA SER A 75 -6.70 -2.52 1.99
C SER A 75 -7.02 -3.88 2.64
N VAL A 76 -7.25 -4.91 1.83
CA VAL A 76 -7.50 -6.27 2.31
C VAL A 76 -6.22 -6.89 2.86
N PRO A 77 -6.30 -7.74 3.91
CA PRO A 77 -5.14 -8.49 4.37
C PRO A 77 -4.55 -9.34 3.24
N LEU A 78 -3.22 -9.35 3.14
CA LEU A 78 -2.50 -10.07 2.09
C LEU A 78 -2.43 -11.57 2.31
N VAL A 79 -2.42 -11.99 3.57
CA VAL A 79 -2.18 -13.37 3.98
C VAL A 79 -3.14 -13.80 5.08
N ALA A 80 -3.38 -15.10 5.15
CA ALA A 80 -4.06 -15.70 6.30
C ALA A 80 -3.10 -15.79 7.50
N PRO A 81 -3.62 -15.85 8.75
CA PRO A 81 -2.80 -16.09 9.92
C PRO A 81 -1.99 -17.39 9.80
N ILE A 82 -0.70 -17.31 10.15
CA ILE A 82 0.19 -18.48 10.15
C ILE A 82 0.23 -19.15 11.52
N ASN A 83 0.89 -20.31 11.60
CA ASN A 83 1.04 -21.10 12.83
C ASN A 83 -0.31 -21.47 13.46
N VAL A 84 -1.26 -21.89 12.61
CA VAL A 84 -2.56 -22.40 13.07
C VAL A 84 -2.35 -23.73 13.76
N ILE A 85 -2.56 -23.76 15.08
CA ILE A 85 -2.46 -24.95 15.91
C ILE A 85 -3.84 -25.22 16.50
N ALA A 86 -4.31 -26.45 16.34
CA ALA A 86 -5.54 -26.93 16.95
C ALA A 86 -5.21 -28.06 17.93
N THR A 87 -5.44 -27.83 19.23
CA THR A 87 -5.24 -28.84 20.26
C THR A 87 -6.56 -29.22 20.91
N LEU A 88 -6.77 -30.52 21.10
CA LEU A 88 -7.91 -31.00 21.86
C LEU A 88 -7.71 -30.64 23.33
N HIS A 89 -8.53 -29.75 23.86
CA HIS A 89 -8.48 -29.36 25.27
C HIS A 89 -9.21 -30.39 26.14
N ASN A 90 -10.32 -30.94 25.64
CA ASN A 90 -11.03 -32.10 26.19
C ASN A 90 -11.83 -32.78 25.07
N GLY A 91 -12.53 -33.90 25.34
CA GLY A 91 -13.25 -34.67 24.31
C GLY A 91 -14.32 -33.92 23.50
N ARG A 92 -14.64 -32.65 23.82
CA ARG A 92 -15.62 -31.81 23.11
C ARG A 92 -15.15 -30.37 22.87
N THR A 93 -13.95 -29.99 23.30
CA THR A 93 -13.44 -28.62 23.22
C THR A 93 -12.07 -28.62 22.55
N MET A 94 -11.92 -27.74 21.56
CA MET A 94 -10.66 -27.54 20.84
C MET A 94 -10.17 -26.12 21.08
N LEU A 95 -8.90 -25.99 21.45
CA LEU A 95 -8.21 -24.71 21.51
C LEU A 95 -7.53 -24.48 20.17
N ILE A 96 -7.85 -23.35 19.52
CA ILE A 96 -7.26 -22.96 18.24
C ILE A 96 -6.46 -21.68 18.47
N THR A 97 -5.19 -21.69 18.10
CA THR A 97 -4.29 -20.53 18.19
C THR A 97 -3.63 -20.26 16.85
N TRP A 98 -3.22 -19.01 16.62
CA TRP A 98 -2.53 -18.55 15.42
C TRP A 98 -1.66 -17.33 15.74
N SER A 99 -0.71 -17.02 14.86
CA SER A 99 0.08 -15.79 14.94
C SER A 99 -0.71 -14.59 14.39
N PRO A 100 -0.65 -13.41 15.03
CA PRO A 100 -1.28 -12.21 14.51
C PRO A 100 -0.61 -11.75 13.21
N LEU A 101 -1.36 -11.06 12.35
CA LEU A 101 -0.80 -10.42 11.16
C LEU A 101 0.01 -9.17 11.56
N SER A 102 1.19 -9.01 10.98
CA SER A 102 1.94 -7.76 11.02
C SER A 102 1.20 -6.65 10.26
N GLN A 103 1.61 -5.39 10.47
CA GLN A 103 0.95 -4.25 9.83
C GLN A 103 1.06 -4.29 8.30
N SER A 104 2.20 -4.75 7.77
CA SER A 104 2.44 -4.91 6.33
C SER A 104 1.59 -6.05 5.74
N GLU A 105 1.32 -7.10 6.51
CA GLU A 105 0.44 -8.21 6.11
C GLU A 105 -1.04 -7.84 6.21
N ALA A 106 -1.44 -7.12 7.25
CA ALA A 106 -2.83 -6.73 7.48
C ALA A 106 -3.32 -5.65 6.51
N GLN A 107 -2.40 -4.79 6.03
CA GLN A 107 -2.71 -3.63 5.19
C GLN A 107 -3.81 -2.70 5.74
N GLY A 108 -3.97 -2.70 7.06
CA GLY A 108 -5.04 -1.99 7.74
C GLY A 108 -5.12 -2.41 9.20
N LYS A 109 -6.21 -2.02 9.86
CA LYS A 109 -6.44 -2.43 11.24
C LYS A 109 -7.09 -3.81 11.27
N VAL A 110 -6.48 -4.76 11.98
CA VAL A 110 -7.10 -6.08 12.20
C VAL A 110 -8.32 -5.92 13.10
N LEU A 111 -9.51 -6.13 12.55
CA LEU A 111 -10.79 -6.03 13.28
C LEU A 111 -11.18 -7.35 13.96
N GLY A 112 -10.71 -8.48 13.45
CA GLY A 112 -11.02 -9.82 13.96
C GLY A 112 -10.63 -10.92 12.99
N TYR A 113 -10.91 -12.17 13.38
CA TYR A 113 -10.61 -13.37 12.61
C TYR A 113 -11.87 -14.20 12.37
N LYS A 114 -11.97 -14.83 11.20
CA LYS A 114 -13.05 -15.77 10.87
C LYS A 114 -12.50 -17.19 10.86
N VAL A 115 -13.01 -18.04 11.74
CA VAL A 115 -12.59 -19.44 11.86
C VAL A 115 -13.66 -20.33 11.22
N LEU A 116 -13.24 -21.18 10.29
CA LEU A 116 -14.11 -22.17 9.63
C LEU A 116 -13.68 -23.59 10.04
N ILE A 117 -14.61 -24.35 10.62
CA ILE A 117 -14.41 -25.75 11.01
C ILE A 117 -15.29 -26.62 10.12
N THR A 118 -14.71 -27.62 9.46
CA THR A 118 -15.45 -28.55 8.59
C THR A 118 -15.12 -29.99 8.93
N HIS A 119 -16.11 -30.88 8.78
CA HIS A 119 -15.89 -32.32 8.88
C HIS A 119 -15.49 -32.88 7.51
N GLN A 120 -14.39 -33.61 7.46
CA GLN A 120 -14.03 -34.42 6.28
C GLN A 120 -14.89 -35.69 6.30
N LYS A 121 -15.69 -35.92 5.25
CA LYS A 121 -16.33 -37.23 5.03
C LYS A 121 -15.30 -38.17 4.44
N SER A 122 -15.00 -39.28 5.14
CA SER A 122 -14.17 -40.35 4.59
C SER A 122 -14.87 -40.97 3.37
N GLN A 123 -14.23 -40.95 2.21
CA GLN A 123 -14.68 -41.71 1.04
C GLN A 123 -14.33 -43.18 1.28
N THR A 124 -15.33 -44.00 1.60
CA THR A 124 -15.16 -45.46 1.64
C THR A 124 -15.11 -45.96 0.20
N SER A 125 -13.93 -46.40 -0.26
CA SER A 125 -13.81 -47.09 -1.54
C SER A 125 -14.36 -48.51 -1.38
N GLU A 126 -15.54 -48.78 -1.93
CA GLU A 126 -16.08 -50.12 -2.03
C GLU A 126 -15.29 -50.89 -3.11
N THR A 127 -14.62 -51.97 -2.71
CA THR A 127 -13.93 -52.89 -3.63
C THR A 127 -14.89 -54.04 -3.94
N THR A 128 -15.20 -54.25 -5.22
CA THR A 128 -15.98 -55.39 -5.74
C THR A 128 -15.16 -56.68 -5.71
#